data_AF-A0A1G0K627-F1
#
_entry.id   AF-A0A1G0K627-F1
#
_cell.length_a   1.000
_cell.length_b   1.000
_cell.length_c   1.000
_cell.angle_alpha   90.00
_cell.angle_beta   90.00
_cell.angle_gamma   90.00
#
_symmetry.space_group_name_H-M   'P 1'
#
loop_
_entity.id
_entity.type
_entity.pdbx_description
1 polymer ?
#
loop_
_entity_poly.entity_id
_entity_poly.type
_entity_poly.pdbx_seq_one_letter_code
_entity_poly.pdbx_strand_id
1 'polypeptide(L)'
;MRTRHLSVFVAMNAALAVATTAAAELETFLPLKDGGGETYGGETYYVEARFGTAAPADFLVDTGSGYLVINAATFAALREAGQAEYLRDVSGSMADGSKTKVSIYRVTSFQIGCCCVAKDVEAAVFPKTRRQILGLSALKKLAPFAVSFDPPQLALSQCAGQAAEAFDPATGNSPAIAAMQ
;
A
#
# COMPACT_ATOMS: atom_id res chain seq x y z
N MET A 1 29.46 76.50 6.52
CA MET A 1 28.92 75.28 5.85
C MET A 1 28.40 74.33 6.92
N ARG A 2 27.10 74.02 6.89
CA ARG A 2 26.39 73.19 7.89
C ARG A 2 26.54 71.71 7.57
N THR A 3 26.96 70.88 8.52
CA THR A 3 26.82 69.42 8.48
C THR A 3 25.71 69.00 9.45
N ARG A 4 24.71 68.26 8.92
CA ARG A 4 23.56 67.71 9.65
C ARG A 4 23.88 66.27 10.07
N HIS A 5 23.75 65.93 11.35
CA HIS A 5 23.72 64.55 11.80
C HIS A 5 22.26 64.03 11.71
N LEU A 6 22.07 62.97 10.93
CA LEU A 6 20.79 62.26 10.78
C LEU A 6 20.91 60.95 11.55
N SER A 7 20.32 60.88 12.75
CA SER A 7 20.24 59.63 13.51
C SER A 7 19.20 58.72 12.89
N VAL A 8 19.66 57.59 12.34
CA VAL A 8 18.83 56.53 11.75
C VAL A 8 18.32 55.63 12.89
N PHE A 9 17.00 55.57 13.07
CA PHE A 9 16.33 54.56 13.88
C PHE A 9 16.35 53.22 13.13
N VAL A 10 17.03 52.21 13.66
CA VAL A 10 16.97 50.83 13.15
C VAL A 10 15.81 50.12 13.85
N ALA A 11 14.71 49.92 13.11
CA ALA A 11 13.61 49.07 13.54
C ALA A 11 13.94 47.60 13.21
N MET A 12 14.11 46.78 14.24
CA MET A 12 14.37 45.35 14.11
C MET A 12 13.05 44.61 13.85
N ASN A 13 12.79 44.28 12.58
CA ASN A 13 11.65 43.46 12.18
C ASN A 13 11.94 41.98 12.48
N ALA A 14 11.24 41.42 13.47
CA ALA A 14 11.23 39.99 13.70
C ALA A 14 10.28 39.31 12.70
N ALA A 15 10.83 38.68 11.66
CA ALA A 15 10.07 37.87 10.72
C ALA A 15 9.69 36.53 11.39
N LEU A 16 8.40 36.34 11.67
CA LEU A 16 7.86 35.08 12.16
C LEU A 16 7.76 34.10 10.98
N ALA A 17 8.70 33.15 10.89
CA ALA A 17 8.66 32.09 9.88
C ALA A 17 7.52 31.11 10.21
N VAL A 18 6.44 31.15 9.43
CA VAL A 18 5.40 30.12 9.47
C VAL A 18 5.96 28.89 8.78
N ALA A 19 6.20 27.82 9.54
CA ALA A 19 6.56 26.52 8.98
C ALA A 19 5.30 25.91 8.32
N THR A 20 5.26 25.89 6.99
CA THR A 20 4.23 25.16 6.24
C THR A 20 4.51 23.67 6.35
N THR A 21 3.68 22.94 7.09
CA THR A 21 3.67 21.47 7.04
C THR A 21 3.08 21.03 5.70
N ALA A 22 3.86 20.36 4.86
CA ALA A 22 3.34 19.72 3.66
C ALA A 22 2.37 18.60 4.07
N ALA A 23 1.13 18.65 3.60
CA ALA A 23 0.23 17.50 3.68
C ALA A 23 0.76 16.41 2.75
N ALA A 24 0.83 15.18 3.23
CA ALA A 24 1.17 14.05 2.36
C ALA A 24 0.03 13.87 1.34
N GLU A 25 0.32 14.17 0.08
CA GLU A 25 -0.63 13.97 -1.02
C GLU A 25 -0.68 12.49 -1.41
N LEU A 26 -1.84 12.03 -1.87
CA LEU A 26 -1.98 10.69 -2.44
C LEU A 26 -1.45 10.74 -3.86
N GLU A 27 -0.38 10.00 -4.15
CA GLU A 27 0.38 10.13 -5.39
C GLU A 27 0.12 8.97 -6.37
N THR A 28 -0.25 7.80 -5.87
CA THR A 28 -0.48 6.61 -6.70
C THR A 28 -1.92 6.14 -6.57
N PHE A 29 -2.61 6.02 -7.71
CA PHE A 29 -3.98 5.54 -7.80
C PHE A 29 -3.98 4.19 -8.52
N LEU A 30 -4.26 3.12 -7.78
CA LEU A 30 -4.32 1.76 -8.31
C LEU A 30 -5.77 1.40 -8.62
N PRO A 31 -6.12 0.98 -9.84
CA PRO A 31 -7.47 0.53 -10.14
C PRO A 31 -7.79 -0.73 -9.33
N LEU A 32 -8.99 -0.76 -8.76
CA LEU A 32 -9.50 -1.94 -8.07
C LEU A 32 -10.31 -2.80 -9.03
N LYS A 33 -10.05 -4.11 -9.01
CA LYS A 33 -10.86 -5.11 -9.70
C LYS A 33 -12.09 -5.39 -8.83
N ASP A 34 -13.27 -5.18 -9.38
CA ASP A 34 -14.51 -5.61 -8.73
C ASP A 34 -14.60 -7.15 -8.81
N GLY A 35 -14.67 -7.80 -7.65
CA GLY A 35 -14.87 -9.24 -7.53
C GLY A 35 -16.34 -9.66 -7.59
N GLY A 36 -17.26 -8.69 -7.71
CA GLY A 36 -18.69 -8.93 -7.84
C GLY A 36 -19.01 -10.04 -8.84
N GLY A 37 -19.81 -11.01 -8.39
CA GLY A 37 -20.22 -12.18 -9.17
C GLY A 37 -20.00 -13.52 -8.45
N GLU A 38 -20.33 -14.61 -9.13
CA GLU A 38 -20.27 -15.99 -8.60
C GLU A 38 -18.84 -16.42 -8.21
N THR A 39 -17.81 -15.78 -8.78
CA THR A 39 -16.40 -16.18 -8.63
C THR A 39 -15.80 -15.81 -7.27
N TYR A 40 -16.15 -14.64 -6.70
CA TYR A 40 -15.54 -14.17 -5.43
C TYR A 40 -16.54 -13.95 -4.29
N GLY A 41 -17.84 -13.95 -4.58
CA GLY A 41 -18.92 -13.84 -3.59
C GLY A 41 -19.02 -12.45 -2.96
N GLY A 42 -19.97 -11.64 -3.47
CA GLY A 42 -20.31 -10.31 -2.93
C GLY A 42 -19.49 -9.15 -3.52
N GLU A 43 -19.91 -7.93 -3.17
CA GLU A 43 -19.25 -6.67 -3.54
C GLU A 43 -17.89 -6.58 -2.83
N THR A 44 -16.83 -6.97 -3.54
CA THR A 44 -15.47 -7.06 -2.98
C THR A 44 -14.49 -6.45 -3.96
N TYR A 45 -13.44 -5.81 -3.46
CA TYR A 45 -12.45 -5.15 -4.30
C TYR A 45 -11.09 -5.80 -4.14
N TYR A 46 -10.45 -6.06 -5.27
CA TYR A 46 -9.14 -6.70 -5.34
C TYR A 46 -8.13 -5.76 -5.97
N VAL A 47 -6.89 -5.85 -5.49
CA VAL A 47 -5.74 -5.21 -6.12
C VAL A 47 -4.69 -6.28 -6.42
N GLU A 48 -4.06 -6.14 -7.57
CA GLU A 48 -2.95 -7.01 -7.93
C GLU A 48 -1.70 -6.64 -7.11
N ALA A 49 -1.05 -7.64 -6.54
CA ALA A 49 0.19 -7.47 -5.80
C ALA A 49 1.08 -8.71 -5.93
N ARG A 50 2.36 -8.56 -5.60
CA ARG A 50 3.36 -9.64 -5.66
C ARG A 50 4.37 -9.56 -4.52
N PHE A 51 5.03 -10.68 -4.27
CA PHE A 51 6.17 -10.76 -3.37
C PHE A 51 7.45 -10.96 -4.18
N GLY A 52 8.39 -10.02 -4.07
CA GLY A 52 9.66 -10.11 -4.81
C GLY A 52 9.45 -10.35 -6.31
N THR A 53 10.06 -11.42 -6.83
CA THR A 53 9.97 -11.85 -8.23
C THR A 53 8.86 -12.88 -8.48
N ALA A 54 8.04 -13.20 -7.49
CA ALA A 54 6.93 -14.12 -7.66
C ALA A 54 5.88 -13.59 -8.64
N ALA A 55 5.10 -14.50 -9.21
CA ALA A 55 3.96 -14.14 -10.05
C ALA A 55 2.97 -13.25 -9.26
N PRO A 56 2.37 -12.24 -9.90
CA PRO A 56 1.32 -11.44 -9.30
C PRO A 56 0.10 -12.28 -8.91
N ALA A 57 -0.58 -11.85 -7.85
CA ALA A 57 -1.83 -12.43 -7.38
C ALA A 57 -2.79 -11.31 -6.94
N ASP A 58 -4.07 -11.61 -6.96
CA ASP A 58 -5.10 -10.70 -6.47
C ASP A 58 -5.24 -10.79 -4.95
N PHE A 59 -5.27 -9.62 -4.29
CA PHE A 59 -5.48 -9.47 -2.87
C PHE A 59 -6.78 -8.73 -2.61
N LEU A 60 -7.65 -9.31 -1.79
CA LEU A 60 -8.85 -8.64 -1.30
C LEU A 60 -8.43 -7.44 -0.44
N VAL A 61 -8.87 -6.24 -0.78
CA VAL A 61 -8.68 -5.05 0.05
C VAL A 61 -9.63 -5.15 1.24
N ASP A 62 -9.09 -5.30 2.46
CA ASP A 62 -9.90 -5.51 3.67
C ASP A 62 -9.35 -4.68 4.84
N THR A 63 -9.98 -3.53 5.06
CA THR A 63 -9.67 -2.64 6.19
C THR A 63 -10.14 -3.19 7.54
N GLY A 64 -10.99 -4.23 7.54
CA GLY A 64 -11.40 -4.97 8.74
C GLY A 64 -10.39 -6.03 9.19
N SER A 65 -9.45 -6.41 8.31
CA SER A 65 -8.38 -7.35 8.61
C SER A 65 -7.13 -6.65 9.17
N GLY A 66 -6.65 -7.12 10.33
CA GLY A 66 -5.47 -6.53 10.98
C GLY A 66 -4.14 -6.81 10.26
N TYR A 67 -4.03 -7.93 9.55
CA TYR A 67 -2.80 -8.40 8.91
C TYR A 67 -3.01 -8.67 7.41
N LEU A 68 -1.94 -8.52 6.63
CA LEU A 68 -1.80 -9.17 5.33
C LEU A 68 -1.97 -10.68 5.52
N VAL A 69 -2.90 -11.31 4.80
CA VAL A 69 -3.11 -12.76 4.86
C VAL A 69 -2.55 -13.38 3.60
N ILE A 70 -1.66 -14.36 3.80
CA ILE A 70 -1.09 -15.17 2.73
C ILE A 70 -1.52 -16.63 2.85
N ASN A 71 -1.71 -17.27 1.71
CA ASN A 71 -2.07 -18.68 1.62
C ASN A 71 -0.83 -19.60 1.69
N ALA A 72 -1.06 -20.91 1.77
CA ALA A 72 0.01 -21.90 1.89
C ALA A 72 1.00 -21.87 0.72
N ALA A 73 0.52 -21.71 -0.52
CA ALA A 73 1.37 -21.68 -1.70
C ALA A 73 2.31 -20.47 -1.69
N THR A 74 1.78 -19.29 -1.36
CA THR A 74 2.58 -18.06 -1.27
C THR A 74 3.58 -18.12 -0.11
N PHE A 75 3.16 -18.66 1.03
CA PHE A 75 4.06 -18.87 2.16
C PHE A 75 5.20 -19.83 1.83
N ALA A 76 4.93 -20.94 1.13
CA ALA A 76 5.97 -21.87 0.68
C ALA A 76 7.00 -21.18 -0.23
N ALA A 77 6.53 -20.42 -1.23
CA ALA A 77 7.42 -19.67 -2.13
C ALA A 77 8.28 -18.63 -1.37
N LEU A 78 7.69 -17.91 -0.41
CA LEU A 78 8.42 -16.96 0.43
C LEU A 78 9.47 -17.65 1.31
N ARG A 79 9.18 -18.85 1.82
CA ARG A 79 10.13 -19.63 2.63
C ARG A 79 11.29 -20.15 1.79
N GLU A 80 11.02 -20.65 0.59
CA GLU A 80 12.06 -21.08 -0.35
C GLU A 80 12.98 -19.93 -0.76
N ALA A 81 12.43 -18.73 -0.95
CA ALA A 81 13.18 -17.53 -1.29
C ALA A 81 13.92 -16.88 -0.09
N GLY A 82 13.77 -17.40 1.14
CA GLY A 82 14.35 -16.79 2.34
C GLY A 82 13.72 -15.43 2.71
N GLN A 83 12.50 -15.16 2.25
CA GLN A 83 11.81 -13.87 2.39
C GLN A 83 10.74 -13.87 3.50
N ALA A 84 10.62 -14.94 4.28
CA ALA A 84 9.68 -15.04 5.40
C ALA A 84 10.40 -15.44 6.70
N GLU A 85 10.48 -14.48 7.62
CA GLU A 85 11.02 -14.66 8.97
C GLU A 85 9.90 -14.78 10.00
N TYR A 86 9.89 -15.84 10.79
CA TYR A 86 8.90 -16.01 11.85
C TYR A 86 9.07 -14.94 12.92
N LEU A 87 7.97 -14.31 13.33
CA LEU A 87 7.97 -13.34 14.42
C LEU A 87 7.35 -13.92 15.69
N ARG A 88 6.09 -14.36 15.59
CA ARG A 88 5.26 -14.74 16.73
C ARG A 88 3.99 -15.46 16.29
N ASP A 89 3.35 -16.13 17.22
CA ASP A 89 1.96 -16.53 17.08
C ASP A 89 1.04 -15.52 17.74
N VAL A 90 -0.14 -15.27 17.14
CA VAL A 90 -1.19 -14.43 17.72
C VAL A 90 -2.53 -15.16 17.69
N SER A 91 -3.38 -14.89 18.68
CA SER A 91 -4.77 -15.32 18.66
C SER A 91 -5.62 -14.27 17.94
N GLY A 92 -6.15 -14.61 16.76
CA GLY A 92 -7.05 -13.78 15.98
C GLY A 92 -8.52 -14.13 16.24
N SER A 93 -9.40 -13.15 16.06
CA SER A 93 -10.86 -13.40 15.96
C SER A 93 -11.22 -13.38 14.49
N MET A 94 -11.92 -14.42 14.04
CA MET A 94 -12.44 -14.50 12.68
C MET A 94 -13.78 -13.75 12.60
N ALA A 95 -14.24 -13.46 11.38
CA ALA A 95 -15.52 -12.78 11.15
C ALA A 95 -16.73 -13.56 11.69
N ASP A 96 -16.62 -14.88 11.83
CA ASP A 96 -17.63 -15.75 12.45
C ASP A 96 -17.56 -15.79 13.99
N GLY A 97 -16.66 -14.99 14.59
CA GLY A 97 -16.44 -14.92 16.03
C GLY A 97 -15.53 -16.02 16.60
N SER A 98 -15.15 -17.02 15.79
CA SER A 98 -14.22 -18.07 16.22
C SER A 98 -12.84 -17.49 16.53
N LYS A 99 -12.14 -18.13 17.48
CA LYS A 99 -10.75 -17.79 17.82
C LYS A 99 -9.83 -18.77 17.12
N THR A 100 -8.80 -18.25 16.46
CA THR A 100 -7.78 -19.08 15.81
C THR A 100 -6.39 -18.59 16.15
N LYS A 101 -5.45 -19.52 16.30
CA LYS A 101 -4.04 -19.20 16.49
C LYS A 101 -3.38 -19.14 15.11
N VAL A 102 -2.78 -17.99 14.78
CA VAL A 102 -2.13 -17.75 13.49
C VAL A 102 -0.70 -17.32 13.68
N SER A 103 0.19 -17.85 12.85
CA SER A 103 1.61 -17.49 12.85
C SER A 103 1.82 -16.25 12.00
N ILE A 104 2.54 -15.27 12.57
CA ILE A 104 2.91 -14.02 11.94
C ILE A 104 4.37 -14.10 11.50
N TYR A 105 4.60 -13.73 10.25
CA TYR A 105 5.91 -13.65 9.63
C TYR A 105 6.19 -12.23 9.15
N ARG A 106 7.44 -11.79 9.25
CA ARG A 106 7.94 -10.63 8.53
C ARG A 106 8.30 -11.07 7.11
N VAL A 107 7.68 -10.40 6.15
CA VAL A 107 7.94 -10.58 4.73
C VAL A 107 8.77 -9.40 4.22
N THR A 108 9.89 -9.69 3.57
CA THR A 108 10.90 -8.69 3.21
C THR A 108 10.37 -7.62 2.26
N SER A 109 9.57 -8.01 1.26
CA SER A 109 9.11 -7.09 0.22
C SER A 109 7.75 -7.51 -0.34
N PHE A 110 6.82 -6.57 -0.37
CA PHE A 110 5.49 -6.72 -0.94
C PHE A 110 5.21 -5.53 -1.87
N GLN A 111 4.89 -5.81 -3.13
CA GLN A 111 4.65 -4.79 -4.14
C GLN A 111 3.19 -4.80 -4.57
N ILE A 112 2.53 -3.65 -4.51
CA ILE A 112 1.13 -3.47 -4.94
C ILE A 112 1.11 -2.66 -6.24
N GLY A 113 0.32 -3.13 -7.22
CA GLY A 113 0.23 -2.51 -8.53
C GLY A 113 1.58 -2.44 -9.23
N CYS A 114 1.83 -1.34 -9.94
CA CYS A 114 3.07 -1.19 -10.72
C CYS A 114 4.34 -1.13 -9.89
N CYS A 115 4.28 -0.56 -8.70
CA CYS A 115 5.40 0.26 -8.24
C CYS A 115 5.42 0.51 -6.71
N CYS A 116 4.32 0.26 -5.99
CA CYS A 116 4.25 0.56 -4.55
C CYS A 116 4.85 -0.57 -3.72
N VAL A 117 6.06 -0.39 -3.21
CA VAL A 117 6.79 -1.41 -2.45
C VAL A 117 6.74 -1.14 -0.95
N ALA A 118 6.10 -2.03 -0.20
CA ALA A 118 6.17 -2.09 1.25
C ALA A 118 7.28 -3.07 1.68
N LYS A 119 8.15 -2.62 2.58
CA LYS A 119 9.21 -3.44 3.20
C LYS A 119 8.83 -3.86 4.60
N ASP A 120 9.31 -5.04 4.99
CA ASP A 120 9.14 -5.61 6.33
C ASP A 120 7.68 -5.62 6.78
N VAL A 121 6.85 -6.25 5.96
CA VAL A 121 5.40 -6.34 6.16
C VAL A 121 5.07 -7.56 7.01
N GLU A 122 4.25 -7.40 8.04
CA GLU A 122 3.78 -8.52 8.83
C GLU A 122 2.63 -9.24 8.11
N ALA A 123 2.81 -10.53 7.83
CA ALA A 123 1.84 -11.39 7.18
C ALA A 123 1.40 -12.53 8.12
N ALA A 124 0.10 -12.75 8.22
CA ALA A 124 -0.50 -13.91 8.85
C ALA A 124 -0.64 -15.05 7.84
N VAL A 125 -0.20 -16.25 8.22
CA VAL A 125 -0.29 -17.44 7.37
C VAL A 125 -1.58 -18.19 7.68
N PHE A 126 -2.45 -18.29 6.68
CA PHE A 126 -3.68 -19.08 6.77
C PHE A 126 -3.60 -20.25 5.77
N PRO A 127 -3.27 -21.47 6.20
CA PRO A 127 -3.02 -22.57 5.28
C PRO A 127 -4.28 -23.07 4.57
N LYS A 128 -5.47 -22.78 5.12
CA LYS A 128 -6.77 -23.26 4.61
C LYS A 128 -7.48 -22.27 3.69
N THR A 129 -7.00 -21.01 3.59
CA THR A 129 -7.60 -20.04 2.67
C THR A 129 -6.95 -20.12 1.30
N ARG A 130 -7.75 -19.99 0.25
CA ARG A 130 -7.24 -19.72 -1.11
C ARG A 130 -7.05 -18.23 -1.36
N ARG A 131 -7.92 -17.41 -0.75
CA ARG A 131 -7.94 -15.95 -0.90
C ARG A 131 -6.84 -15.30 -0.07
N GLN A 132 -6.09 -14.40 -0.69
CA GLN A 132 -5.15 -13.52 -0.02
C GLN A 132 -5.81 -12.20 0.32
N ILE A 133 -5.41 -11.57 1.43
CA ILE A 133 -6.08 -10.39 1.97
C ILE A 133 -5.06 -9.29 2.22
N LEU A 134 -5.28 -8.12 1.65
CA LEU A 134 -4.54 -6.90 1.92
C LEU A 134 -5.14 -6.22 3.16
N GLY A 135 -4.63 -6.60 4.34
CA GLY A 135 -5.01 -6.01 5.62
C GLY A 135 -4.19 -4.79 6.04
N LEU A 136 -4.52 -4.25 7.20
CA LEU A 136 -3.95 -3.00 7.72
C LEU A 136 -2.43 -3.04 7.98
N SER A 137 -1.83 -4.20 8.27
CA SER A 137 -0.37 -4.29 8.46
C SER A 137 0.41 -3.89 7.21
N ALA A 138 -0.14 -4.15 6.02
CA ALA A 138 0.44 -3.74 4.74
C ALA A 138 -0.01 -2.33 4.35
N LEU A 139 -1.32 -2.01 4.45
CA LEU A 139 -1.85 -0.70 4.07
C LEU A 139 -1.21 0.44 4.88
N LYS A 140 -0.94 0.24 6.17
CA LYS A 140 -0.25 1.23 7.02
C LYS A 140 1.18 1.53 6.57
N LYS A 141 1.87 0.59 5.91
CA LYS A 141 3.22 0.80 5.37
C LYS A 141 3.22 1.67 4.12
N LEU A 142 2.06 1.79 3.46
CA LEU A 142 1.86 2.56 2.25
C LEU A 142 1.03 3.84 2.52
N ALA A 143 0.80 4.13 3.80
CA ALA A 143 -0.02 5.24 4.25
C ALA A 143 0.64 6.61 3.98
N PRO A 144 -0.13 7.71 3.95
CA PRO A 144 -1.59 7.77 3.82
C PRO A 144 -2.15 6.95 2.65
N PHE A 145 -3.31 6.32 2.89
CA PHE A 145 -4.06 5.54 1.89
C PHE A 145 -5.54 5.91 1.92
N ALA A 146 -6.23 5.75 0.79
CA ALA A 146 -7.68 5.89 0.67
C ALA A 146 -8.26 4.86 -0.30
N VAL A 147 -9.52 4.48 -0.07
CA VAL A 147 -10.29 3.65 -1.00
C VAL A 147 -11.41 4.51 -1.57
N SER A 148 -11.48 4.60 -2.90
CA SER A 148 -12.61 5.20 -3.63
C SER A 148 -13.41 4.09 -4.31
N PHE A 149 -14.72 4.30 -4.44
CA PHE A 149 -15.63 3.42 -5.15
C PHE A 149 -16.19 4.04 -6.44
N ASP A 150 -15.92 5.33 -6.66
CA ASP A 150 -16.32 6.06 -7.86
C ASP A 150 -15.18 6.96 -8.35
N PRO A 151 -14.32 6.47 -9.26
CA PRO A 151 -14.20 5.07 -9.68
C PRO A 151 -13.50 4.18 -8.62
N PRO A 152 -13.66 2.85 -8.68
CA PRO A 152 -12.98 1.92 -7.76
C PRO A 152 -11.45 2.01 -7.80
N GLN A 153 -10.85 2.56 -6.74
CA GLN A 153 -9.42 2.84 -6.68
C GLN A 153 -8.84 2.74 -5.26
N LEU A 154 -7.60 2.28 -5.16
CA LEU A 154 -6.77 2.37 -3.97
C LEU A 154 -5.72 3.46 -4.18
N ALA A 155 -5.85 4.56 -3.44
CA ALA A 155 -4.91 5.66 -3.46
C ALA A 155 -3.86 5.47 -2.35
N LEU A 156 -2.58 5.67 -2.69
CA LEU A 156 -1.40 5.46 -1.83
C LEU A 156 -0.42 6.63 -2.00
N SER A 157 0.38 6.91 -0.98
CA SER A 157 1.34 8.04 -0.98
C SER A 157 2.79 7.62 -0.81
N GLN A 158 3.08 6.57 -0.01
CA GLN A 158 4.44 6.10 0.22
C GLN A 158 4.86 5.00 -0.75
N CYS A 159 4.75 5.27 -2.05
CA CYS A 159 5.23 4.36 -3.09
C CYS A 159 6.68 4.73 -3.44
N ALA A 160 7.63 4.24 -2.63
CA ALA A 160 9.05 4.34 -2.95
C ALA A 160 9.40 3.35 -4.09
N GLY A 161 9.05 3.74 -5.31
CA GLY A 161 9.27 2.94 -6.52
C GLY A 161 8.67 3.66 -7.72
N GLN A 162 9.54 3.97 -8.68
CA GLN A 162 9.32 4.63 -9.98
C GLN A 162 7.88 4.89 -10.42
N ALA A 163 7.63 6.16 -10.78
CA ALA A 163 6.39 6.74 -11.27
C ALA A 163 5.49 5.75 -12.01
N ALA A 164 4.23 5.68 -11.56
CA ALA A 164 3.17 5.01 -12.26
C ALA A 164 3.06 5.56 -13.70
N GLU A 165 3.39 4.75 -14.70
CA GLU A 165 2.90 5.00 -16.05
C GLU A 165 1.38 4.81 -16.01
N ALA A 166 0.66 5.90 -16.26
CA ALA A 166 -0.78 5.97 -16.10
C ALA A 166 -1.49 4.89 -16.92
N PHE A 167 -2.30 4.09 -16.23
CA PHE A 167 -3.32 3.26 -16.84
C PHE A 167 -4.35 4.17 -17.49
N ASP A 168 -4.57 4.04 -18.80
CA ASP A 168 -5.63 4.76 -19.51
C ASP A 168 -6.96 3.99 -19.36
N PRO A 169 -7.93 4.52 -18.58
CA PRO A 169 -9.21 3.86 -18.37
C PRO A 169 -10.08 3.80 -19.65
N ALA A 170 -9.75 4.54 -20.71
CA ALA A 170 -10.50 4.54 -21.96
C ALA A 170 -10.07 3.41 -22.92
N THR A 171 -8.83 2.92 -22.81
CA THR A 171 -8.28 1.95 -23.77
C THR A 171 -7.93 0.60 -23.16
N GLY A 172 -7.87 0.47 -21.83
CA GLY A 172 -7.59 -0.80 -21.15
C GLY A 172 -6.21 -1.39 -21.48
N ASN A 173 -5.33 -0.63 -22.14
CA ASN A 173 -4.00 -1.05 -22.57
C ASN A 173 -2.91 -0.24 -21.86
N SER A 174 -1.81 -0.92 -21.55
CA SER A 174 -0.56 -0.29 -21.16
C SER A 174 0.35 -0.14 -22.39
N PRO A 175 1.04 1.01 -22.60
CA PRO A 175 1.89 1.23 -23.77
C PRO A 175 3.04 0.22 -23.91
N ALA A 176 3.34 -0.56 -22.87
CA ALA A 176 4.38 -1.60 -22.89
C ALA A 176 4.13 -2.74 -23.89
N ILE A 177 2.90 -2.95 -24.38
CA ILE A 177 2.62 -4.00 -25.40
C ILE A 177 2.99 -3.52 -26.82
N ALA A 178 3.07 -2.21 -27.06
CA ALA A 178 3.33 -1.66 -28.40
C ALA A 178 4.82 -1.48 -28.75
N ALA A 179 5.74 -1.63 -27.78
CA ALA A 179 7.17 -1.41 -27.99
C ALA A 179 8.01 -2.70 -28.16
N MET A 180 7.36 -3.87 -28.30
CA MET A 180 8.02 -5.16 -28.57
C MET A 180 7.59 -5.81 -29.89
N GLN A 181 7.03 -5.03 -30.83
CA GLN A 181 6.80 -5.45 -32.22
C GLN A 181 7.67 -4.64 -33.18
#